data_AF-A0A926LHP8-F1
#
_entry.id   AF-A0A926LHP8-F1
#
_cell.length_a   1.000
_cell.length_b   1.000
_cell.length_c   1.000
_cell.angle_alpha   90.00
_cell.angle_beta   90.00
_cell.angle_gamma   90.00
#
_symmetry.space_group_name_H-M   'P 1'
#
loop_
_entity.id
_entity.type
_entity.pdbx_description
1 polymer ?
#
loop_
_entity_poly.entity_id
_entity_poly.type
_entity_poly.pdbx_seq_one_letter_code
_entity_poly.pdbx_strand_id
1 'polypeptide(L)' 'MADDDITFSDFTTGEKLRVIGLVARMAKRGMADDGSGRVLKDLQDRVARIEKQAQRRKNSK' A
#
# COMPACT_ATOMS: atom_id res chain seq x y z
N MET A 1 -9.64 -19.64 -7.63
CA MET A 1 -9.15 -18.26 -7.81
C MET A 1 -7.69 -18.25 -7.42
N ALA A 2 -6.80 -17.70 -8.25
CA ALA A 2 -5.39 -17.60 -7.92
C ALA A 2 -5.23 -16.65 -6.73
N ASP A 3 -4.82 -17.22 -5.60
CA ASP A 3 -4.35 -16.55 -4.39
C ASP A 3 -3.00 -15.91 -4.73
N ASP A 4 -3.02 -14.91 -5.62
CA ASP A 4 -1.85 -14.12 -5.95
C ASP A 4 -1.71 -13.02 -4.91
N ASP A 5 -1.57 -13.46 -3.66
CA ASP A 5 -1.30 -12.62 -2.51
C ASP A 5 0.05 -11.94 -2.79
N ILE A 6 0.01 -10.65 -3.11
CA ILE A 6 1.21 -9.88 -3.44
C ILE A 6 2.00 -9.76 -2.15
N THR A 7 2.99 -10.62 -2.00
CA THR A 7 3.77 -10.65 -0.77
C THR A 7 4.68 -9.43 -0.72
N PHE A 8 5.08 -9.04 0.50
CA PHE A 8 6.03 -7.96 0.68
C PHE A 8 7.31 -8.18 -0.16
N SER A 9 7.68 -9.43 -0.45
CA SER A 9 8.83 -9.80 -1.28
C SER A 9 8.70 -9.46 -2.77
N ASP A 10 7.49 -9.34 -3.31
CA ASP A 10 7.24 -8.97 -4.71
C ASP A 10 7.44 -7.47 -4.98
N PHE A 11 7.51 -6.67 -3.92
CA PHE A 11 7.80 -5.24 -4.03
C PHE A 11 9.30 -5.00 -4.16
N THR A 12 9.67 -4.05 -5.00
CA THR A 12 11.04 -3.53 -5.02
C THR A 12 11.35 -2.76 -3.73
N THR A 13 12.63 -2.61 -3.40
CA THR A 13 13.08 -1.88 -2.19
C THR A 13 12.47 -0.47 -2.10
N GLY A 14 12.35 0.24 -3.22
CA GLY A 14 11.73 1.58 -3.25
C GLY A 14 10.22 1.56 -2.97
N GLU A 15 9.52 0.51 -3.39
CA GLU A 15 8.09 0.35 -3.14
C GLU A 15 7.80 -0.09 -1.70
N LYS A 16 8.64 -0.96 -1.14
CA LYS A 16 8.61 -1.31 0.29
C LYS A 16 8.70 -0.06 1.16
N LEU A 17 9.67 0.81 0.89
CA LEU A 17 9.83 2.07 1.63
C LEU A 17 8.62 3.01 1.49
N ARG A 18 8.02 3.07 0.30
CA ARG A 18 6.79 3.86 0.07
C ARG A 18 5.60 3.30 0.84
N VAL A 19 5.38 1.98 0.81
CA VAL A 19 4.29 1.33 1.55
C VAL A 19 4.50 1.51 3.05
N ILE A 20 5.70 1.25 3.58
CA ILE A 20 6.01 1.48 5.00
C ILE A 20 5.79 2.94 5.39
N GLY A 21 6.26 3.89 4.56
CA GLY A 21 6.05 5.32 4.81
C GLY A 21 4.57 5.72 4.80
N LEU A 22 3.77 5.17 3.89
CA LEU A 22 2.32 5.41 3.82
C LEU A 22 1.59 4.79 5.01
N VAL A 23 1.93 3.56 5.39
CA VAL A 23 1.36 2.86 6.55
C VAL A 23 1.75 3.56 7.84
N ALA A 24 3.00 3.98 8.00
CA ALA A 24 3.44 4.78 9.15
C ALA A 24 2.68 6.12 9.23
N ARG A 25 2.42 6.76 8.08
CA ARG A 25 1.62 7.99 8.01
C ARG A 25 0.14 7.72 8.33
N MET A 26 -0.40 6.58 7.91
CA MET A 26 -1.74 6.12 8.28
C MET A 26 -1.85 5.79 9.76
N ALA A 27 -0.87 5.12 10.36
CA ALA A 27 -0.84 4.83 11.79
C ALA A 27 -0.71 6.11 12.61
N LYS A 28 0.21 7.01 12.21
CA LYS A 28 0.39 8.32 12.84
C LYS A 28 -0.86 9.19 12.74
N ARG A 29 -1.53 9.18 11.57
CA ARG A 29 -2.77 9.93 11.38
C ARG A 29 -3.95 9.24 12.03
N GLY A 30 -4.09 7.92 11.97
CA GLY A 30 -5.15 7.15 12.62
C GLY A 30 -5.12 7.24 14.14
N MET A 31 -3.94 7.41 14.75
CA MET A 31 -3.82 7.79 16.17
C MET A 31 -4.23 9.23 16.46
N ALA A 32 -4.24 10.10 15.44
CA ALA A 32 -4.57 11.52 15.53
C ALA A 32 -5.89 11.88 14.83
N ASP A 33 -6.62 10.93 14.22
CA ASP A 33 -7.74 11.22 13.32
C ASP A 33 -9.06 11.24 14.09
N ASP A 34 -9.55 12.46 14.16
CA ASP A 34 -10.83 12.99 14.62
C ASP A 34 -11.99 12.61 13.66
N GLY A 35 -12.08 11.33 13.26
CA GLY A 35 -13.24 10.77 12.56
C GLY A 35 -13.48 11.21 11.10
N SER A 36 -12.53 11.84 10.42
CA SER A 36 -12.74 12.35 9.04
C SER A 36 -12.66 11.25 7.98
N GLY A 37 -11.81 10.23 8.17
CA GLY A 37 -11.74 9.01 7.34
C GLY A 37 -11.30 9.19 5.87
N ARG A 38 -11.43 10.38 5.29
CA ARG A 38 -11.05 10.72 3.90
C ARG A 38 -9.55 10.57 3.67
N VAL A 39 -8.75 10.96 4.66
CA VAL A 39 -7.29 10.94 4.56
C VAL A 39 -6.76 9.50 4.62
N LEU A 40 -7.42 8.62 5.38
CA LEU A 40 -7.11 7.19 5.37
C LEU A 40 -7.39 6.57 4.00
N LYS A 41 -8.52 6.93 3.38
CA LYS A 41 -8.90 6.41 2.06
C LYS A 41 -7.90 6.81 0.97
N ASP A 42 -7.45 8.05 0.94
CA ASP A 42 -6.44 8.52 -0.03
C ASP A 42 -5.09 7.81 0.14
N LEU A 43 -4.69 7.52 1.38
CA LEU A 43 -3.48 6.77 1.69
C LEU A 43 -3.60 5.29 1.32
N GLN A 44 -4.76 4.68 1.56
CA GLN A 44 -5.05 3.31 1.11
C GLN A 44 -5.06 3.20 -0.42
N ASP A 45 -5.68 4.14 -1.12
CA ASP A 45 -5.69 4.18 -2.59
C ASP A 45 -4.26 4.28 -3.16
N ARG A 46 -3.34 4.96 -2.47
CA ARG A 46 -1.92 5.01 -2.85
C ARG A 46 -1.22 3.66 -2.65
N VAL A 47 -1.48 2.96 -1.55
CA VAL A 47 -0.93 1.61 -1.31
C VAL A 47 -1.46 0.64 -2.37
N ALA A 48 -2.77 0.66 -2.65
CA ALA A 48 -3.40 -0.17 -3.67
C ALA A 48 -2.83 0.06 -5.08
N ARG A 49 -2.41 1.30 -5.41
CA ARG A 49 -1.71 1.57 -6.68
C ARG A 49 -0.34 0.90 -6.75
N ILE A 50 0.41 0.87 -5.66
CA ILE A 50 1.73 0.24 -5.59
C ILE A 50 1.56 -1.28 -5.69
N GLU A 51 0.61 -1.86 -4.96
CA GLU A 51 0.21 -3.27 -5.07
C GLU A 51 -0.15 -3.62 -6.52
N LYS A 52 -1.01 -2.84 -7.17
CA LYS A 52 -1.40 -3.06 -8.56
C LYS A 52 -0.22 -2.98 -9.53
N GLN A 53 0.78 -2.13 -9.27
CA GLN A 53 2.02 -2.08 -10.05
C GLN A 53 2.91 -3.31 -9.83
N ALA A 54 2.99 -3.82 -8.60
CA ALA A 54 3.66 -5.09 -8.30
C ALA A 54 2.96 -6.26 -8.98
N GLN A 55 1.62 -6.33 -8.91
CA GLN A 55 0.83 -7.36 -9.57
C GLN A 55 1.06 -7.37 -11.08
N ARG A 56 1.05 -6.19 -11.72
CA ARG A 56 1.30 -6.07 -13.16
C ARG A 56 2.69 -6.55 -13.55
N ARG A 57 3.71 -6.33 -12.73
CA ARG A 57 5.07 -6.83 -13.02
C ARG A 57 5.18 -8.34 -12.84
N LYS A 58 4.56 -8.88 -11.79
CA LYS A 58 4.53 -10.34 -11.57
C LYS A 58 3.78 -11.06 -12.69
N ASN A 59 2.64 -10.52 -13.11
CA ASN A 59 1.81 -11.09 -14.17
C ASN A 59 2.33 -10.83 -15.60
N SER A 60 3.33 -9.96 -15.74
CA SER A 60 4.01 -9.67 -17.01
C SER A 60 5.34 -10.43 -17.16
N LYS A 61 5.73 -11.23 -16.16
CA LYS A 61 6.91 -12.07 -16.15
C LYS A 61 6.52 -13.53 -16.36
#